data_AF-A0A968IR38-F1
#
_entry.id   AF-A0A968IR38-F1
#
_cell.length_a   1.000
_cell.length_b   1.000
_cell.length_c   1.000
_cell.angle_alpha   90.00
_cell.angle_beta   90.00
_cell.angle_gamma   90.00
#
_symmetry.space_group_name_H-M   'P 1'
#
loop_
_entity.id
_entity.type
_entity.pdbx_description
1 polymer ?
#
loop_
_entity_poly.entity_id
_entity_poly.type
_entity_poly.pdbx_seq_one_letter_code
_entity_poly.pdbx_strand_id
1 'polypeptide(L)'
;TAYSLSAGGPVVTPGVPVLILVPICPHSLASRALVFANSEPVTIYPATPNRLVLTADGNAGCYVLPDDCVRVERSSYAARFVRLRPPEFFMPSVTSWRGPTHVAKPR
;
A
#
# COMPACT_ATOMS: atom_id res chain seq x y z
N THR A 1 -1.93 2.43 -4.45
CA THR A 1 -2.87 3.53 -4.75
C THR A 1 -4.05 3.62 -3.79
N ALA A 2 -4.20 2.70 -2.82
CA ALA A 2 -5.19 2.82 -1.75
C ALA A 2 -4.59 3.52 -0.52
N TYR A 3 -4.77 2.97 0.69
CA TYR A 3 -4.27 3.51 1.96
C TYR A 3 -2.82 4.00 1.92
N SER A 4 -1.93 3.27 1.24
CA SER A 4 -0.53 3.68 1.11
C SER A 4 -0.36 5.05 0.46
N LEU A 5 -1.21 5.40 -0.51
CA LEU A 5 -1.21 6.71 -1.18
C LEU A 5 -1.74 7.80 -0.25
N SER A 6 -2.84 7.53 0.47
CA SER A 6 -3.41 8.46 1.46
C SER A 6 -2.44 8.77 2.61
N ALA A 7 -1.61 7.80 2.99
CA ALA A 7 -0.55 7.97 3.99
C ALA A 7 0.73 8.63 3.43
N GLY A 8 0.74 9.10 2.17
CA GLY A 8 1.88 9.78 1.56
C GLY A 8 2.95 8.85 0.98
N GLY A 9 2.63 7.57 0.79
CA GLY A 9 3.50 6.59 0.14
C GLY A 9 3.55 6.75 -1.39
N PRO A 10 4.58 6.18 -2.03
CA PRO A 10 4.79 6.32 -3.48
C PRO A 10 3.77 5.52 -4.30
N VAL A 11 3.57 5.95 -5.54
CA VAL A 11 2.86 5.18 -6.57
C VAL A 11 3.87 4.28 -7.28
N VAL A 12 3.61 2.97 -7.28
CA VAL A 12 4.46 1.97 -7.93
C VAL A 12 3.67 1.27 -9.03
N THR A 13 4.30 1.08 -10.19
CA THR A 13 3.71 0.37 -11.32
C THR A 13 3.53 -1.12 -10.99
N PRO A 14 2.45 -1.80 -11.43
CA PRO A 14 2.12 -3.15 -10.96
C PRO A 14 3.11 -4.23 -11.44
N GLY A 15 3.95 -3.90 -12.43
CA GLY A 15 4.99 -4.80 -12.95
C GLY A 15 6.27 -4.81 -12.12
N VAL A 16 6.42 -3.91 -11.13
CA VAL A 16 7.61 -3.83 -10.28
C VAL A 16 7.38 -4.68 -9.02
N PRO A 17 8.14 -5.77 -8.81
CA PRO A 17 7.90 -6.72 -7.72
C PRO A 17 8.48 -6.22 -6.39
N VAL A 18 7.78 -5.30 -5.75
CA VAL A 18 8.18 -4.68 -4.47
C VAL A 18 7.07 -4.70 -3.43
N LEU A 19 7.46 -4.55 -2.17
CA LEU A 19 6.59 -4.24 -1.05
C LEU A 19 6.86 -2.80 -0.59
N ILE A 20 5.83 -2.14 -0.04
CA ILE A 20 5.90 -0.76 0.44
C ILE A 20 5.40 -0.73 1.87
N LEU A 21 6.23 -0.22 2.79
CA LEU A 21 5.85 0.02 4.17
C LEU A 21 5.74 1.52 4.42
N VAL A 22 4.55 2.00 4.80
CA VAL A 22 4.27 3.41 5.05
C VAL A 22 3.79 3.57 6.50
N PRO A 23 4.54 4.30 7.36
CA PRO A 23 4.11 4.59 8.71
C PRO A 23 2.92 5.57 8.70
N ILE A 24 1.94 5.36 9.57
CA ILE A 24 0.77 6.23 9.72
C ILE A 24 1.00 7.15 10.93
N CYS A 25 0.91 8.47 10.71
CA CYS A 25 1.09 9.51 11.73
C CYS A 25 2.28 9.28 12.68
N PRO A 26 3.49 9.00 12.16
CA PRO A 26 4.65 8.72 13.01
C PRO A 26 5.03 9.96 13.84
N HIS A 27 5.36 9.77 15.11
CA HIS A 27 5.86 10.84 15.97
C HIS A 27 7.24 11.37 15.52
N SER A 28 8.02 10.56 14.79
CA SER A 28 9.32 10.95 14.27
C SER A 28 9.20 11.62 12.91
N LEU A 29 9.76 12.83 12.79
CA LEU A 29 9.87 13.58 11.53
C LEU A 29 10.82 12.92 10.51
N ALA A 30 11.65 11.98 10.93
CA ALA A 30 12.55 11.22 10.05
C ALA A 30 11.89 9.98 9.44
N SER A 31 10.65 9.65 9.84
CA SER A 31 9.97 8.47 9.33
C SER A 31 9.65 8.65 7.84
N ARG A 32 9.98 7.65 7.02
CA ARG A 32 9.79 7.67 5.55
C ARG A 32 9.16 6.34 5.11
N ALA A 33 8.49 6.37 3.97
CA ALA A 33 8.07 5.14 3.32
C ALA A 33 9.31 4.32 2.91
N LEU A 34 9.26 3.02 3.14
CA LEU A 34 10.29 2.08 2.70
C LEU A 34 9.78 1.28 1.51
N VAL A 35 10.61 1.13 0.49
CA VAL A 35 10.33 0.30 -0.69
C VAL A 35 11.44 -0.73 -0.80
N PHE A 36 11.07 -2.00 -0.85
CA PHE A 36 12.01 -3.12 -0.86
C PHE A 36 11.49 -4.25 -1.74
N ALA A 37 12.39 -5.12 -2.19
CA ALA A 37 12.06 -6.26 -3.04
C ALA A 37 11.08 -7.20 -2.33
N ASN A 38 10.12 -7.77 -3.07
CA ASN A 38 9.16 -8.72 -2.51
C ASN A 38 9.68 -10.18 -2.49
N SER A 39 10.98 -10.38 -2.69
CA SER A 39 11.64 -11.69 -2.71
C SER A 39 11.90 -12.24 -1.31
N GLU A 40 12.00 -11.35 -0.31
CA GLU A 40 12.29 -11.73 1.07
C GLU A 40 11.11 -11.41 1.99
N PRO A 41 10.82 -12.28 2.99
CA PRO A 41 9.78 -12.02 3.96
C PRO A 41 10.18 -10.89 4.90
N VAL A 42 9.20 -10.08 5.30
CA VAL A 42 9.36 -9.08 6.36
C VAL A 42 8.67 -9.57 7.62
N THR A 43 9.39 -9.51 8.73
CA THR A 43 8.84 -9.84 10.04
C THR A 43 8.74 -8.58 10.89
N ILE A 44 7.56 -8.32 11.43
CA ILE A 44 7.25 -7.16 12.26
C ILE A 44 6.94 -7.66 13.67
N TYR A 45 7.60 -7.05 14.66
CA TYR A 45 7.40 -7.34 16.07
C TYR A 45 6.68 -6.18 16.75
N PRO A 46 5.73 -6.45 17.66
CA PRO A 46 5.15 -5.44 18.51
C PRO A 46 6.21 -4.76 19.36
N ALA A 47 6.23 -3.42 19.35
CA ALA A 47 7.13 -2.62 20.18
C ALA A 47 6.48 -2.12 21.48
N THR A 48 5.23 -2.54 21.74
CA THR A 48 4.42 -2.10 22.87
C THR A 48 3.77 -3.32 23.54
N PRO A 49 3.57 -3.29 24.88
CA PRO A 49 2.87 -4.36 25.59
C PRO A 49 1.35 -4.40 25.31
N ASN A 50 0.82 -3.40 24.58
CA ASN A 50 -0.59 -3.34 24.26
C ASN A 50 -0.96 -4.28 23.10
N ARG A 51 -2.18 -4.83 23.14
CA ARG A 51 -2.74 -5.55 21.99
C ARG A 51 -2.83 -4.64 20.77
N LEU A 52 -2.39 -5.14 19.61
CA LEU A 52 -2.51 -4.46 18.32
C LEU A 52 -3.63 -5.12 17.51
N VAL A 53 -4.11 -4.41 16.49
CA VAL A 53 -5.10 -4.93 15.54
C VAL A 53 -4.46 -5.00 14.17
N LEU A 54 -4.53 -6.18 13.55
CA LEU A 54 -4.15 -6.40 12.16
C LEU A 54 -5.40 -6.39 11.30
N THR A 55 -5.37 -5.58 10.24
CA THR A 55 -6.43 -5.47 9.23
C THR A 55 -5.82 -5.78 7.87
N ALA A 56 -6.49 -6.61 7.07
CA ALA A 56 -6.10 -6.92 5.71
C ALA A 56 -7.23 -6.51 4.76
N ASP A 57 -6.91 -5.73 3.73
CA ASP A 57 -7.87 -5.23 2.72
C ASP A 57 -9.15 -4.59 3.29
N GLY A 58 -9.01 -3.90 4.43
CA GLY A 58 -10.13 -3.20 5.09
C GLY A 58 -11.01 -4.08 5.98
N ASN A 59 -10.75 -5.39 6.05
CA ASN A 59 -11.43 -6.28 6.99
C ASN A 59 -10.61 -6.44 8.28
N ALA A 60 -11.25 -6.28 9.44
CA ALA A 60 -10.60 -6.50 10.73
C ALA A 60 -10.20 -7.98 10.81
N GLY A 61 -8.90 -8.24 10.80
CA GLY A 61 -8.35 -9.59 10.73
C GLY A 61 -8.29 -10.23 12.10
N CYS A 62 -7.32 -9.81 12.92
CA CYS A 62 -7.05 -10.42 14.22
C CYS A 62 -6.34 -9.46 15.18
N TYR A 63 -6.23 -9.86 16.44
CA TYR A 63 -5.35 -9.22 17.41
C TYR A 63 -3.92 -9.77 17.27
N VAL A 64 -2.94 -8.91 17.51
CA VAL A 64 -1.52 -9.27 17.63
C VAL A 64 -1.09 -8.93 19.06
N LEU A 65 -0.63 -9.93 19.79
CA LEU A 65 -0.18 -9.84 21.18
C LEU A 65 1.32 -9.54 21.25
N PRO A 66 1.86 -9.07 22.40
CA PRO A 66 3.26 -8.67 22.51
C PRO A 66 4.30 -9.73 22.13
N ASP A 67 3.98 -11.01 22.33
CA ASP A 67 4.87 -12.14 22.02
C ASP A 67 4.68 -12.69 20.60
N ASP A 68 3.72 -12.15 19.84
CA ASP A 68 3.47 -12.54 18.45
C ASP A 68 4.44 -11.84 17.48
N CYS A 69 4.51 -12.34 16.25
CA CYS A 69 5.11 -11.64 15.14
C CYS A 69 4.21 -11.67 13.91
N VAL A 70 4.26 -10.61 13.10
CA VAL A 70 3.54 -10.53 11.83
C VAL A 70 4.54 -10.73 10.69
N ARG A 71 4.38 -11.83 9.94
CA ARG A 71 5.19 -12.13 8.77
C ARG A 71 4.44 -11.79 7.49
N VAL A 72 5.07 -10.97 6.65
CA VAL A 72 4.53 -10.52 5.36
C VAL A 72 5.45 -11.04 4.27
N GLU A 73 4.89 -11.82 3.35
CA GLU A 73 5.63 -12.38 2.22
C GLU A 73 4.78 -12.43 0.95
N ARG A 74 5.46 -12.53 -0.19
CA ARG A 74 4.77 -12.66 -1.47
C ARG A 74 4.03 -14.00 -1.54
N SER A 75 2.73 -13.96 -1.82
CA SER A 75 1.92 -15.15 -2.07
C SER A 75 2.42 -15.94 -3.28
N SER A 76 2.35 -17.27 -3.19
CA SER A 76 2.55 -18.19 -4.33
C SER A 76 1.47 -18.06 -5.41
N TYR A 77 0.31 -17.49 -5.05
CA TYR A 77 -0.82 -17.28 -5.95
C TYR A 77 -0.86 -15.83 -6.45
N ALA A 78 -0.76 -15.66 -7.77
CA ALA A 78 -0.92 -14.36 -8.42
C ALA A 78 -2.38 -14.15 -8.86
N ALA A 79 -2.93 -12.98 -8.56
CA ALA A 79 -4.24 -12.56 -9.08
C ALA A 79 -4.15 -12.34 -10.60
N ARG A 80 -5.02 -13.01 -11.36
CA ARG A 80 -5.10 -12.89 -12.83
C ARG A 80 -6.33 -12.08 -13.20
N PHE A 81 -6.15 -11.08 -14.05
CA PHE A 81 -7.22 -10.19 -14.50
C PHE A 81 -7.39 -10.30 -16.02
N VAL A 82 -8.64 -10.39 -16.48
CA VAL A 82 -8.97 -10.26 -17.91
C VAL A 82 -8.96 -8.77 -18.27
N ARG A 83 -8.23 -8.41 -19.32
CA ARG A 83 -8.14 -7.02 -19.81
C ARG A 83 -8.74 -6.92 -21.21
N LEU A 84 -9.70 -6.00 -21.36
CA LEU A 84 -10.37 -5.74 -22.64
C LEU A 84 -9.71 -4.60 -23.44
N ARG A 85 -8.78 -3.86 -22.83
CA ARG A 85 -8.08 -2.71 -23.42
C ARG A 85 -6.58 -2.72 -23.05
N PRO A 86 -5.73 -2.03 -23.83
CA PRO A 86 -4.31 -1.89 -23.53
C PRO A 86 -4.05 -1.25 -22.15
N PRO A 87 -2.89 -1.51 -21.52
CA PRO A 87 -2.59 -1.00 -20.19
C PRO A 87 -2.28 0.51 -20.19
N GLU A 88 -3.18 1.30 -19.61
CA GLU A 88 -2.95 2.70 -19.25
C GLU A 88 -2.78 2.80 -17.73
N PHE A 89 -1.54 2.69 -17.23
CA PHE A 89 -1.31 2.71 -15.77
C PHE A 89 -1.36 4.13 -15.19
N PHE A 90 -0.76 5.10 -15.88
CA PHE A 90 -0.86 6.50 -15.53
C PHE A 90 -2.10 7.10 -16.19
N MET A 91 -3.27 6.79 -15.64
CA MET A 91 -4.48 7.54 -15.99
C MET A 91 -4.39 8.95 -15.37
N PRO A 92 -4.90 10.00 -16.05
CA PRO A 92 -4.87 11.37 -15.54
C PRO A 92 -5.45 11.54 -14.13
N SER A 93 -6.36 10.66 -13.69
CA SER A 93 -6.98 10.67 -12.36
C SER A 93 -6.04 10.29 -11.21
N VAL A 94 -5.00 9.48 -11.46
CA VAL A 94 -3.97 9.16 -10.46
C VAL A 94 -2.93 10.27 -10.39
N THR A 95 -2.73 11.00 -11.49
CA THR A 95 -1.75 12.09 -11.63
C THR A 95 -2.37 13.48 -11.43
N SER A 96 -3.69 13.60 -11.23
CA SER A 96 -4.38 14.88 -11.00
C SER A 96 -4.13 15.38 -9.57
N TRP A 97 -2.89 15.75 -9.31
CA TRP A 97 -2.47 16.60 -8.19
C TRP A 97 -2.96 18.05 -8.35
N ARG A 98 -3.47 18.40 -9.53
CA ARG A 98 -4.30 19.59 -9.73
C ARG A 98 -5.74 19.10 -9.67
N GLY A 99 -6.55 19.71 -8.79
CA GLY A 99 -8.00 19.47 -8.72
C GLY A 99 -8.68 19.57 -10.10
N PRO A 100 -9.96 19.17 -10.21
CA PRO A 100 -10.61 19.02 -11.50
C PRO A 100 -10.42 20.28 -12.35
N THR A 101 -9.65 20.16 -13.43
CA THR A 101 -9.71 21.15 -14.49
C THR A 101 -11.12 21.05 -15.05
N HIS A 102 -11.87 22.15 -14.98
CA HIS A 102 -13.13 22.31 -15.68
C HIS A 102 -12.90 22.02 -17.17
N VAL A 103 -13.11 20.77 -17.59
CA VAL A 103 -13.25 20.42 -19.00
C VAL A 103 -14.70 20.75 -19.34
N ALA A 104 -14.90 21.95 -19.88
CA ALA A 104 -16.13 22.29 -20.56
C ALA A 104 -16.38 21.25 -21.66
N LYS A 105 -17.53 20.57 -21.61
CA LYS A 105 -17.98 19.67 -22.68
C LYS A 105 -18.15 20.48 -23.97
N PRO A 106 -17.57 20.06 -25.11
CA PRO A 106 -18.02 20.56 -26.40
C PRO A 106 -19.39 19.98 -26.74
N ARG A 107 -20.21 20.80 -27.40
CA ARG A 107 -21.46 20.39 -28.06
C ARG A 107 -21.19 19.43 -29.21
#